data_AF-A0AAF6ARN8-F1
#
_entry.id   AF-A0AAF6ARN8-F1
#
_cell.length_a   1.000
_cell.length_b   1.000
_cell.length_c   1.000
_cell.angle_alpha   90.00
_cell.angle_beta   90.00
_cell.angle_gamma   90.00
#
_symmetry.space_group_name_H-M   'P 1'
#
loop_
_entity.id
_entity.type
_entity.pdbx_description
1 polymer ?
#
loop_
_entity_poly.entity_id
_entity_poly.type
_entity_poly.pdbx_seq_one_letter_code
_entity_poly.pdbx_strand_id
1 'polypeptide(L)'
;MKGRGKPRNVDGDRARGPGLSKFKPQQRAKKKLGGGGLSLEAFVGAKSKPAINPAQIREHREFYQNAKKVNQYKKIVKQLNEQGQVSGAETREQVRDEVRDAVEGSRAPKKAGAIRKPLFIKGNQSLQFKMQRKIEKRQREERGPTQLEKLSEEVQSKKQEEERERREREEQFSREKDAREKAKRQRKEAQNKMRKKTGRGQPVMKHRMQHLLETLQRE
;
A
#
# COMPACT_ATOMS: atom_id res chain seq x y z
N MET A 1 -36.70 -71.72 13.84
CA MET A 1 -38.15 -71.45 13.60
C MET A 1 -38.28 -70.43 12.48
N LYS A 2 -39.28 -70.56 11.58
CA LYS A 2 -39.85 -69.51 10.66
C LYS A 2 -38.84 -68.65 9.87
N GLY A 3 -38.71 -68.66 8.54
CA GLY A 3 -39.49 -69.28 7.44
C GLY A 3 -39.93 -68.23 6.40
N ARG A 4 -39.98 -68.61 5.10
CA ARG A 4 -40.53 -67.84 3.95
C ARG A 4 -39.67 -66.61 3.54
N GLY A 5 -39.51 -66.23 2.26
CA GLY A 5 -39.90 -66.84 0.98
C GLY A 5 -39.50 -65.92 -0.20
N LYS A 6 -39.27 -66.50 -1.38
CA LYS A 6 -39.16 -65.83 -2.70
C LYS A 6 -40.28 -66.39 -3.60
N PRO A 7 -40.65 -65.77 -4.75
CA PRO A 7 -40.58 -64.37 -5.19
C PRO A 7 -41.93 -63.92 -5.84
N ARG A 8 -41.91 -62.98 -6.81
CA ARG A 8 -43.02 -62.53 -7.72
C ARG A 8 -44.05 -61.61 -7.03
N ASN A 9 -44.76 -60.65 -7.62
CA ASN A 9 -45.19 -60.24 -8.99
C ASN A 9 -45.20 -58.66 -9.02
N VAL A 10 -45.40 -57.87 -10.09
CA VAL A 10 -45.58 -58.06 -11.55
C VAL A 10 -45.21 -56.74 -12.30
N ASP A 11 -45.14 -56.84 -13.62
CA ASP A 11 -45.13 -55.85 -14.72
C ASP A 11 -45.59 -54.39 -14.47
N GLY A 12 -44.95 -53.46 -15.21
CA GLY A 12 -45.19 -52.02 -15.12
C GLY A 12 -44.79 -51.25 -16.38
N ASP A 13 -44.98 -51.84 -17.57
CA ASP A 13 -44.78 -51.14 -18.85
C ASP A 13 -45.67 -49.89 -18.96
N ARG A 14 -45.07 -48.71 -18.87
CA ARG A 14 -45.67 -47.46 -19.33
C ARG A 14 -44.67 -46.63 -20.12
N ALA A 15 -44.73 -46.81 -21.43
CA ALA A 15 -44.01 -46.02 -22.42
C ALA A 15 -44.19 -44.50 -22.20
N ARG A 16 -43.08 -43.75 -22.23
CA ARG A 16 -43.08 -42.29 -22.47
C ARG A 16 -41.83 -41.88 -23.27
N GLY A 17 -42.01 -41.73 -24.58
CA GLY A 17 -41.31 -40.74 -25.42
C GLY A 17 -39.81 -40.96 -25.75
N PRO A 18 -39.44 -41.12 -27.03
CA PRO A 18 -38.06 -40.91 -27.46
C PRO A 18 -37.81 -39.40 -27.60
N GLY A 19 -36.81 -38.88 -26.88
CA GLY A 19 -36.34 -37.51 -27.08
C GLY A 19 -36.18 -36.70 -25.81
N LEU A 20 -35.04 -36.88 -25.14
CA LEU A 20 -34.38 -35.80 -24.40
C LEU A 20 -32.87 -36.01 -24.47
N SER A 21 -32.20 -34.93 -24.80
CA SER A 21 -30.77 -34.80 -25.10
C SER A 21 -29.86 -35.50 -24.10
N LYS A 22 -28.75 -36.07 -24.61
CA LYS A 22 -27.65 -36.64 -23.83
C LYS A 22 -26.86 -35.55 -23.08
N PHE A 23 -27.49 -34.87 -22.12
CA PHE A 23 -26.78 -34.08 -21.12
C PHE A 23 -26.02 -35.03 -20.19
N LYS A 24 -24.79 -35.38 -20.58
CA LYS A 24 -23.81 -35.91 -19.64
C LYS A 24 -23.63 -34.87 -18.52
N PRO A 25 -23.98 -35.15 -17.25
CA PRO A 25 -23.63 -34.24 -16.18
C PRO A 25 -22.10 -34.26 -16.07
N GLN A 26 -21.44 -33.22 -16.56
CA GLN A 26 -20.04 -33.02 -16.23
C GLN A 26 -19.95 -32.95 -14.72
N GLN A 27 -19.27 -33.93 -14.11
CA GLN A 27 -18.92 -33.88 -12.70
C GLN A 27 -17.96 -32.71 -12.50
N ARG A 28 -18.51 -31.51 -12.29
CA ARG A 28 -17.77 -30.36 -11.82
C ARG A 28 -17.31 -30.69 -10.41
N ALA A 29 -16.11 -31.26 -10.33
CA ALA A 29 -15.41 -31.46 -9.09
C ALA A 29 -15.43 -30.13 -8.34
N LYS A 30 -16.25 -30.06 -7.29
CA LYS A 30 -16.31 -28.92 -6.38
C LYS A 30 -14.93 -28.87 -5.71
N LYS A 31 -14.00 -28.10 -6.28
CA LYS A 31 -12.71 -27.76 -5.68
C LYS A 31 -13.02 -27.02 -4.38
N LYS A 32 -13.24 -27.79 -3.30
CA LYS A 32 -13.37 -27.26 -1.94
C LYS A 32 -12.12 -26.42 -1.69
N LEU A 33 -12.30 -25.17 -1.28
CA LEU A 33 -11.24 -24.21 -0.98
C LEU A 33 -10.53 -24.53 0.35
N GLY A 34 -10.25 -25.82 0.59
CA GLY A 34 -9.80 -26.38 1.86
C GLY A 34 -9.48 -27.87 1.74
N GLY A 35 -8.61 -28.22 0.77
CA GLY A 35 -8.20 -29.61 0.49
C GLY A 35 -6.71 -29.78 0.16
N GLY A 36 -5.92 -28.70 0.21
CA GLY A 36 -4.46 -28.75 0.15
C GLY A 36 -3.93 -27.86 1.27
N GLY A 37 -3.11 -28.42 2.15
CA GLY A 37 -2.41 -27.62 3.16
C GLY A 37 -1.51 -26.59 2.47
N LEU A 38 -1.36 -25.42 3.08
CA LEU A 38 -0.38 -24.43 2.64
C LEU A 38 0.99 -25.10 2.51
N SER A 39 1.71 -24.83 1.42
CA SER A 39 3.06 -25.40 1.22
C SER A 39 3.97 -25.05 2.40
N LEU A 40 4.98 -25.88 2.65
CA LEU A 40 5.95 -25.62 3.72
C LEU A 40 6.57 -24.21 3.56
N GLU A 41 6.86 -23.85 2.31
CA GLU A 41 7.31 -22.52 1.88
C GLU A 41 6.31 -21.41 2.23
N ALA A 42 5.01 -21.60 1.99
CA ALA A 42 3.98 -20.64 2.41
C ALA A 42 3.86 -20.52 3.95
N PHE A 43 4.13 -21.61 4.69
CA PHE A 43 4.17 -21.59 6.16
C PHE A 43 5.41 -20.87 6.72
N VAL A 44 6.58 -21.07 6.10
CA VAL A 44 7.81 -20.32 6.41
C VAL A 44 7.62 -18.84 6.06
N GLY A 45 7.14 -18.57 4.85
CA GLY A 45 6.80 -17.23 4.35
C GLY A 45 5.74 -16.53 5.19
N ALA A 46 4.81 -17.24 5.83
CA ALA A 46 3.82 -16.67 6.75
C ALA A 46 4.43 -16.21 8.09
N LYS A 47 5.51 -16.85 8.55
CA LYS A 47 6.23 -16.47 9.78
C LYS A 47 7.30 -15.41 9.53
N SER A 48 7.82 -15.29 8.30
CA SER A 48 8.85 -14.32 7.92
C SER A 48 8.30 -13.02 7.32
N LYS A 49 6.98 -12.83 7.20
CA LYS A 49 6.41 -11.58 6.68
C LYS A 49 6.88 -10.40 7.54
N PRO A 50 7.57 -9.38 6.97
CA PRO A 50 7.78 -8.14 7.68
C PRO A 50 6.42 -7.52 8.04
N ALA A 51 6.38 -6.69 9.08
CA ALA A 51 5.16 -6.03 9.53
C ALA A 51 4.52 -5.30 8.34
N ILE A 52 3.30 -5.73 7.96
CA ILE A 52 2.69 -5.35 6.68
C ILE A 52 2.51 -3.83 6.64
N ASN A 53 3.21 -3.17 5.72
CA ASN A 53 3.20 -1.72 5.60
C ASN A 53 1.78 -1.27 5.16
N PRO A 54 1.09 -0.39 5.92
CA PRO A 54 -0.24 0.08 5.57
C PRO A 54 -0.30 0.79 4.20
N ALA A 55 0.82 1.36 3.71
CA ALA A 55 0.90 1.90 2.35
C ALA A 55 0.70 0.81 1.29
N GLN A 56 1.43 -0.31 1.39
CA GLN A 56 1.29 -1.45 0.47
C GLN A 56 -0.12 -2.06 0.50
N ILE A 57 -0.78 -2.07 1.66
CA ILE A 57 -2.19 -2.51 1.77
C ILE A 57 -3.11 -1.58 0.98
N ARG A 58 -2.87 -0.27 0.99
CA ARG A 58 -3.63 0.72 0.20
C ARG A 58 -3.38 0.53 -1.29
N GLU A 59 -2.11 0.46 -1.72
CA GLU A 59 -1.72 0.19 -3.11
C GLU A 59 -2.36 -1.09 -3.66
N HIS A 60 -2.32 -2.20 -2.93
CA HIS A 60 -2.96 -3.46 -3.36
C HIS A 60 -4.49 -3.35 -3.45
N ARG A 61 -5.14 -2.58 -2.57
CA ARG A 61 -6.59 -2.32 -2.64
C ARG A 61 -6.93 -1.46 -3.86
N GLU A 62 -6.18 -0.40 -4.09
CA GLU A 62 -6.37 0.52 -5.21
C GLU A 62 -6.12 -0.16 -6.55
N PHE A 63 -5.03 -0.92 -6.67
CA PHE A 63 -4.74 -1.76 -7.84
C PHE A 63 -5.91 -2.71 -8.16
N TYR A 64 -6.47 -3.38 -7.14
CA TYR A 64 -7.59 -4.31 -7.33
C TYR A 64 -8.88 -3.61 -7.76
N GLN A 65 -9.18 -2.43 -7.21
CA GLN A 65 -10.34 -1.62 -7.62
C GLN A 65 -10.16 -1.04 -9.03
N ASN A 66 -8.94 -0.62 -9.39
CA ASN A 66 -8.61 -0.11 -10.72
C ASN A 66 -8.67 -1.23 -11.77
N ALA A 67 -8.15 -2.42 -11.47
CA ALA A 67 -8.29 -3.60 -12.33
C ALA A 67 -9.76 -3.99 -12.58
N LYS A 68 -10.63 -3.88 -11.55
CA LYS A 68 -12.09 -4.05 -11.72
C LYS A 68 -12.68 -3.01 -12.68
N LYS A 69 -12.39 -1.72 -12.49
CA LYS A 69 -12.87 -0.63 -13.36
C LYS A 69 -12.41 -0.83 -14.81
N VAL A 70 -11.15 -1.16 -15.05
CA VAL A 70 -10.60 -1.46 -16.38
C VAL A 70 -11.33 -2.66 -17.01
N ASN A 71 -11.60 -3.72 -16.24
CA ASN A 71 -12.33 -4.89 -16.75
C ASN A 71 -13.83 -4.61 -16.99
N GLN A 72 -14.45 -3.70 -16.24
CA GLN A 72 -15.80 -3.20 -16.52
C GLN A 72 -15.83 -2.39 -17.81
N TYR A 73 -14.91 -1.43 -17.96
CA TYR A 73 -14.77 -0.62 -19.18
C TYR A 73 -14.53 -1.49 -20.42
N LYS A 74 -13.60 -2.46 -20.36
CA LYS A 74 -13.36 -3.42 -21.46
C LYS A 74 -14.61 -4.21 -21.86
N LYS A 75 -15.48 -4.56 -20.91
CA LYS A 75 -16.76 -5.21 -21.22
C LYS A 75 -17.74 -4.27 -21.92
N ILE A 76 -17.86 -3.03 -21.44
CA ILE A 76 -18.73 -2.01 -22.06
C ILE A 76 -18.26 -1.70 -23.48
N VAL A 77 -16.97 -1.45 -23.70
CA VAL A 77 -16.39 -1.24 -25.04
C VAL A 77 -16.64 -2.44 -25.96
N LYS A 78 -16.48 -3.67 -25.46
CA LYS A 78 -16.79 -4.88 -26.25
C LYS A 78 -18.27 -4.94 -26.63
N GLN A 79 -19.18 -4.63 -25.70
CA GLN A 79 -20.62 -4.60 -25.95
C GLN A 79 -21.02 -3.51 -26.96
N LEU A 80 -20.43 -2.30 -26.86
CA LEU A 80 -20.67 -1.22 -27.83
C LEU A 80 -20.19 -1.61 -29.24
N ASN A 81 -19.00 -2.21 -29.35
CA ASN A 81 -18.49 -2.74 -30.62
C ASN A 81 -19.35 -3.88 -31.18
N GLU A 82 -19.95 -4.71 -30.33
CA GLU A 82 -20.88 -5.79 -30.71
C GLU A 82 -22.27 -5.28 -31.09
N GLN A 83 -22.68 -4.10 -30.59
CA GLN A 83 -23.99 -3.48 -30.84
C GLN A 83 -23.98 -2.48 -32.02
N GLY A 84 -22.84 -2.28 -32.67
CA GLY A 84 -22.73 -1.51 -33.93
C GLY A 84 -22.96 0.00 -33.81
N GLN A 85 -23.06 0.56 -32.61
CA GLN A 85 -23.29 2.00 -32.42
C GLN A 85 -22.01 2.84 -32.45
N VAL A 86 -21.51 3.02 -33.69
CA VAL A 86 -20.87 4.20 -34.33
C VAL A 86 -19.66 4.91 -33.66
N SER A 87 -18.73 5.32 -34.54
CA SER A 87 -17.78 6.46 -34.42
C SER A 87 -16.83 6.50 -33.21
N GLY A 88 -15.62 5.97 -33.41
CA GLY A 88 -14.46 6.24 -32.57
C GLY A 88 -13.10 5.87 -33.22
N ALA A 89 -13.08 5.73 -34.54
CA ALA A 89 -11.92 5.22 -35.29
C ALA A 89 -11.01 6.32 -35.90
N GLU A 90 -11.41 7.59 -35.84
CA GLU A 90 -10.69 8.72 -36.43
C GLU A 90 -9.73 9.39 -35.42
N THR A 91 -8.73 8.67 -34.91
CA THR A 91 -7.53 9.28 -34.27
C THR A 91 -6.37 8.28 -34.02
N ARG A 92 -6.19 7.23 -34.84
CA ARG A 92 -5.14 6.21 -34.58
C ARG A 92 -4.21 5.84 -35.73
N GLU A 93 -4.43 6.31 -36.96
CA GLU A 93 -3.58 6.00 -38.13
C GLU A 93 -2.88 7.23 -38.74
N GLN A 94 -2.32 8.13 -37.92
CA GLN A 94 -1.49 9.26 -38.40
C GLN A 94 -0.19 9.49 -37.59
N VAL A 95 0.26 8.53 -36.78
CA VAL A 95 1.49 8.70 -35.94
C VAL A 95 2.33 7.41 -35.87
N ARG A 96 2.54 6.72 -37.01
CA ARG A 96 3.38 5.50 -37.03
C ARG A 96 4.45 5.39 -38.11
N ASP A 97 4.43 6.22 -39.16
CA ASP A 97 5.32 6.03 -40.33
C ASP A 97 6.40 7.14 -40.50
N GLU A 98 6.67 7.94 -39.46
CA GLU A 98 7.77 8.95 -39.45
C GLU A 98 8.94 8.59 -38.51
N VAL A 99 9.15 7.29 -38.21
CA VAL A 99 10.32 6.84 -37.40
C VAL A 99 11.00 5.63 -38.04
N ARG A 100 11.39 5.77 -39.31
CA ARG A 100 12.42 4.99 -40.02
C ARG A 100 12.88 5.83 -41.22
N ASP A 101 14.20 5.91 -41.40
CA ASP A 101 14.93 6.59 -42.49
C ASP A 101 15.43 8.03 -42.20
N ALA A 102 16.21 8.17 -41.12
CA ALA A 102 17.10 9.32 -40.90
C ALA A 102 18.35 8.99 -40.04
N VAL A 103 19.01 7.86 -40.32
CA VAL A 103 20.38 7.59 -39.83
C VAL A 103 21.30 7.44 -41.03
N GLU A 104 21.76 8.58 -41.58
CA GLU A 104 23.09 8.67 -42.17
C GLU A 104 23.56 10.13 -42.36
N GLY A 105 24.80 10.39 -41.96
CA GLY A 105 25.65 11.47 -42.49
C GLY A 105 25.25 12.94 -42.29
N SER A 106 25.74 13.59 -41.22
CA SER A 106 26.48 14.87 -41.38
C SER A 106 27.19 15.38 -40.12
N ARG A 107 28.51 15.22 -40.13
CA ARG A 107 29.59 16.12 -39.65
C ARG A 107 29.22 17.26 -38.68
N ALA A 108 29.87 17.24 -37.51
CA ALA A 108 29.85 18.32 -36.52
C ALA A 108 30.27 19.71 -37.08
N PRO A 109 29.56 20.80 -36.72
CA PRO A 109 30.00 22.15 -37.03
C PRO A 109 31.20 22.57 -36.16
N LYS A 110 32.19 23.21 -36.79
CA LYS A 110 33.41 23.71 -36.14
C LYS A 110 33.14 24.96 -35.30
N LYS A 111 33.98 25.19 -34.29
CA LYS A 111 34.01 26.39 -33.45
C LYS A 111 34.19 27.67 -34.31
N ALA A 112 33.24 28.59 -34.24
CA ALA A 112 33.44 30.00 -34.58
C ALA A 112 32.39 30.84 -33.82
N GLY A 113 32.85 31.67 -32.87
CA GLY A 113 31.93 32.37 -31.96
C GLY A 113 32.61 32.85 -30.69
N ALA A 114 33.71 33.60 -30.85
CA ALA A 114 34.32 34.30 -29.72
C ALA A 114 33.35 35.41 -29.25
N ILE A 115 32.52 35.10 -28.25
CA ILE A 115 31.70 36.10 -27.56
C ILE A 115 32.66 37.13 -26.97
N ARG A 116 32.75 38.30 -27.62
CA ARG A 116 33.51 39.44 -27.11
C ARG A 116 32.91 39.80 -25.76
N LYS A 117 33.64 39.54 -24.68
CA LYS A 117 33.31 40.06 -23.35
C LYS A 117 33.11 41.58 -23.50
N PRO A 118 32.00 42.17 -23.06
CA PRO A 118 31.84 43.62 -23.14
C PRO A 118 32.98 44.27 -22.37
N LEU A 119 33.71 45.15 -23.05
CA LEU A 119 34.82 45.89 -22.46
C LEU A 119 34.27 46.68 -21.26
N PHE A 120 34.72 46.30 -20.07
CA PHE A 120 34.29 46.92 -18.81
C PHE A 120 34.91 48.32 -18.73
N ILE A 121 34.20 49.31 -19.26
CA ILE A 121 34.56 50.72 -19.17
C ILE A 121 34.57 51.08 -17.68
N LYS A 122 35.77 51.20 -17.10
CA LYS A 122 35.99 51.70 -15.73
C LYS A 122 35.76 53.21 -15.68
N GLY A 123 34.54 53.65 -16.01
CA GLY A 123 34.07 55.00 -15.72
C GLY A 123 33.66 55.14 -14.25
N ASN A 124 33.77 56.35 -13.70
CA ASN A 124 33.49 56.66 -12.29
C ASN A 124 31.99 56.66 -11.91
N GLN A 125 31.22 55.71 -12.44
CA GLN A 125 29.79 55.50 -12.12
C GLN A 125 29.58 54.63 -10.86
N SER A 126 30.64 54.01 -10.32
CA SER A 126 30.49 53.07 -9.20
C SER A 126 29.90 53.71 -7.93
N LEU A 127 30.12 55.01 -7.70
CA LEU A 127 29.53 55.74 -6.57
C LEU A 127 28.02 55.94 -6.75
N GLN A 128 27.56 56.33 -7.94
CA GLN A 128 26.12 56.47 -8.23
C GLN A 128 25.42 55.11 -8.15
N PHE A 129 26.00 54.05 -8.71
CA PHE A 129 25.43 52.70 -8.65
C PHE A 129 25.40 52.13 -7.22
N LYS A 130 26.43 52.41 -6.40
CA LYS A 130 26.43 52.07 -4.97
C LYS A 130 25.40 52.88 -4.19
N MET A 131 25.23 54.16 -4.50
CA MET A 131 24.27 55.05 -3.85
C MET A 131 22.83 54.65 -4.19
N GLN A 132 22.54 54.36 -5.46
CA GLN A 132 21.25 53.83 -5.93
C GLN A 132 20.93 52.49 -5.22
N ARG A 133 21.85 51.52 -5.19
CA ARG A 133 21.66 50.27 -4.42
C ARG A 133 21.47 50.51 -2.92
N LYS A 134 22.07 51.54 -2.34
CA LYS A 134 21.92 51.90 -0.91
C LYS A 134 20.56 52.56 -0.63
N ILE A 135 20.02 53.31 -1.60
CA ILE A 135 18.66 53.88 -1.56
C ILE A 135 17.62 52.78 -1.79
N GLU A 136 17.80 51.90 -2.79
CA GLU A 136 16.93 50.73 -3.01
C GLU A 136 16.92 49.77 -1.81
N LYS A 137 18.08 49.54 -1.16
CA LYS A 137 18.13 48.76 0.09
C LYS A 137 17.29 49.40 1.18
N ARG A 138 17.49 50.70 1.46
CA ARG A 138 16.69 51.43 2.46
C ARG A 138 15.20 51.40 2.14
N GLN A 139 14.82 51.61 0.87
CA GLN A 139 13.42 51.50 0.45
C GLN A 139 12.87 50.07 0.47
N ARG A 140 13.70 49.02 0.43
CA ARG A 140 13.29 47.63 0.71
C ARG A 140 13.18 47.35 2.20
N GLU A 141 14.07 47.92 3.01
CA GLU A 141 14.09 47.79 4.47
C GLU A 141 12.93 48.58 5.14
N GLU A 142 12.46 49.67 4.51
CA GLU A 142 11.26 50.43 4.93
C GLU A 142 9.94 49.83 4.42
N ARG A 143 9.96 48.98 3.38
CA ARG A 143 8.77 48.26 2.90
C ARG A 143 8.61 47.00 3.73
N GLY A 144 7.52 46.92 4.49
CA GLY A 144 7.18 45.73 5.28
C GLY A 144 7.14 44.44 4.45
N PRO A 145 7.30 43.26 5.08
CA PRO A 145 7.58 42.00 4.38
C PRO A 145 6.58 41.72 3.27
N THR A 146 7.13 41.37 2.11
CA THR A 146 6.36 41.09 0.90
C THR A 146 5.42 39.89 1.12
N GLN A 147 4.35 39.80 0.32
CA GLN A 147 3.43 38.67 0.39
C GLN A 147 4.16 37.32 0.18
N LEU A 148 5.22 37.29 -0.63
CA LEU A 148 6.06 36.11 -0.83
C LEU A 148 6.84 35.73 0.44
N GLU A 149 7.44 36.69 1.13
CA GLU A 149 8.20 36.45 2.35
C GLU A 149 7.29 35.87 3.44
N LYS A 150 6.12 36.49 3.67
CA LYS A 150 5.11 35.99 4.62
C LYS A 150 4.66 34.56 4.32
N LEU A 151 4.36 34.25 3.06
CA LEU A 151 4.00 32.88 2.64
C LEU A 151 5.17 31.90 2.83
N SER A 152 6.41 32.33 2.62
CA SER A 152 7.60 31.50 2.83
C SER A 152 7.86 31.20 4.31
N GLU A 153 7.62 32.18 5.20
CA GLU A 153 7.71 32.04 6.64
C GLU A 153 6.61 31.11 7.18
N GLU A 154 5.38 31.22 6.65
CA GLU A 154 4.26 30.33 6.98
C GLU A 154 4.52 28.89 6.56
N VAL A 155 5.10 28.65 5.37
CA VAL A 155 5.48 27.31 4.92
C VAL A 155 6.66 26.73 5.73
N GLN A 156 7.60 27.57 6.17
CA GLN A 156 8.72 27.13 7.01
C GLN A 156 8.29 26.80 8.44
N SER A 157 7.47 27.65 9.06
CA SER A 157 6.91 27.42 10.40
C SER A 157 6.03 26.17 10.43
N LYS A 158 5.12 25.98 9.46
CA LYS A 158 4.31 24.76 9.33
C LYS A 158 5.15 23.48 9.24
N LYS A 159 6.26 23.50 8.49
CA LYS A 159 7.20 22.36 8.44
C LYS A 159 7.89 22.10 9.78
N GLN A 160 8.28 23.15 10.50
CA GLN A 160 8.89 23.00 11.83
C GLN A 160 7.90 22.47 12.87
N GLU A 161 6.63 22.89 12.81
CA GLU A 161 5.56 22.38 13.67
C GLU A 161 5.22 20.92 13.35
N GLU A 162 5.10 20.56 12.07
CA GLU A 162 4.87 19.17 11.64
C GLU A 162 6.04 18.25 12.04
N GLU A 163 7.30 18.72 11.95
CA GLU A 163 8.45 17.98 12.46
C GLU A 163 8.44 17.80 13.98
N ARG A 164 8.01 18.82 14.75
CA ARG A 164 7.88 18.73 16.21
C ARG A 164 6.79 17.75 16.60
N GLU A 165 5.60 17.87 16.02
CA GLU A 165 4.49 16.96 16.28
C GLU A 165 4.86 15.51 15.91
N ARG A 166 5.59 15.31 14.81
CA ARG A 166 6.12 14.01 14.43
C ARG A 166 7.08 13.44 15.49
N ARG A 167 8.03 14.24 15.98
CA ARG A 167 8.96 13.81 17.05
C ARG A 167 8.20 13.49 18.34
N GLU A 168 7.25 14.32 18.75
CA GLU A 168 6.41 14.09 19.92
C GLU A 168 5.58 12.81 19.81
N ARG A 169 4.97 12.53 18.64
CA ARG A 169 4.27 11.26 18.37
C ARG A 169 5.20 10.06 18.39
N GLU A 170 6.40 10.17 17.81
CA GLU A 170 7.43 9.12 17.84
C GLU A 170 7.92 8.84 19.27
N GLU A 171 8.07 9.88 20.11
CA GLU A 171 8.38 9.77 21.54
C GLU A 171 7.22 9.18 22.37
N GLN A 172 5.98 9.60 22.14
CA GLN A 172 4.82 9.02 22.81
C GLN A 172 4.72 7.52 22.50
N PHE A 173 4.93 7.14 21.23
CA PHE A 173 4.90 5.75 20.79
C PHE A 173 6.07 4.90 21.32
N SER A 174 7.26 5.49 21.50
CA SER A 174 8.38 4.79 22.15
C SER A 174 8.13 4.60 23.64
N ARG A 175 7.67 5.64 24.35
CA ARG A 175 7.27 5.58 25.78
C ARG A 175 6.16 4.55 26.01
N GLU A 176 5.14 4.50 25.14
CA GLU A 176 4.06 3.51 25.20
C GLU A 176 4.57 2.08 24.95
N LYS A 177 5.44 1.88 23.96
CA LYS A 177 6.10 0.59 23.70
C LYS A 177 6.89 0.11 24.92
N ASP A 178 7.69 0.98 25.53
CA ASP A 178 8.50 0.65 26.70
C ASP A 178 7.64 0.32 27.92
N ALA A 179 6.58 1.10 28.18
CA ALA A 179 5.60 0.81 29.22
C ALA A 179 4.91 -0.55 28.98
N ARG A 180 4.49 -0.82 27.75
CA ARG A 180 3.89 -2.10 27.34
C ARG A 180 4.87 -3.27 27.43
N GLU A 181 6.15 -3.05 27.19
CA GLU A 181 7.17 -4.09 27.36
C GLU A 181 7.45 -4.37 28.84
N LYS A 182 7.59 -3.31 29.67
CA LYS A 182 7.72 -3.43 31.14
C LYS A 182 6.55 -4.20 31.74
N ALA A 183 5.31 -3.87 31.38
CA ALA A 183 4.11 -4.60 31.82
C ALA A 183 4.12 -6.07 31.34
N LYS A 184 4.58 -6.36 30.12
CA LYS A 184 4.76 -7.74 29.63
C LYS A 184 5.84 -8.50 30.41
N ARG A 185 6.97 -7.86 30.76
CA ARG A 185 8.03 -8.46 31.59
C ARG A 185 7.50 -8.81 32.97
N GLN A 186 6.88 -7.86 33.67
CA GLN A 186 6.22 -8.07 34.96
C GLN A 186 5.19 -9.21 34.91
N ARG A 187 4.31 -9.25 33.90
CA ARG A 187 3.32 -10.34 33.74
C ARG A 187 4.00 -11.71 33.56
N LYS A 188 5.07 -11.79 32.75
CA LYS A 188 5.85 -13.04 32.58
C LYS A 188 6.54 -13.45 33.87
N GLU A 189 7.11 -12.53 34.62
CA GLU A 189 7.76 -12.81 35.91
C GLU A 189 6.76 -13.32 36.96
N ALA A 190 5.60 -12.68 37.09
CA ALA A 190 4.52 -13.14 37.94
C ALA A 190 4.04 -14.55 37.53
N GLN A 191 3.82 -14.78 36.23
CA GLN A 191 3.46 -16.10 35.70
C GLN A 191 4.54 -17.16 35.98
N ASN A 192 5.82 -16.81 35.82
CA ASN A 192 6.95 -17.71 36.09
C ASN A 192 7.05 -18.05 37.58
N LYS A 193 6.89 -17.06 38.48
CA LYS A 193 6.81 -17.26 39.94
C LYS A 193 5.66 -18.22 40.29
N MET A 194 4.48 -18.02 39.72
CA MET A 194 3.29 -18.88 39.93
C MET A 194 3.42 -20.29 39.33
N ARG A 195 4.27 -20.47 38.32
CA ARG A 195 4.59 -21.77 37.70
C ARG A 195 5.72 -22.53 38.39
N LYS A 196 6.46 -21.91 39.34
CA LYS A 196 7.48 -22.62 40.12
C LYS A 196 6.86 -23.77 40.92
N LYS A 197 7.58 -24.90 40.96
CA LYS A 197 7.19 -26.12 41.66
C LYS A 197 8.22 -26.47 42.73
N THR A 198 7.76 -27.14 43.78
CA THR A 198 8.58 -27.81 44.80
C THR A 198 9.15 -29.11 44.22
N GLY A 199 10.08 -29.77 44.94
CA GLY A 199 10.66 -31.04 44.51
C GLY A 199 9.64 -32.17 44.30
N ARG A 200 8.45 -32.09 44.93
CA ARG A 200 7.33 -33.03 44.72
C ARG A 200 6.37 -32.61 43.59
N GLY A 201 6.76 -31.65 42.74
CA GLY A 201 5.95 -31.15 41.63
C GLY A 201 4.79 -30.22 42.02
N GLN A 202 4.48 -30.08 43.31
CA GLN A 202 3.44 -29.19 43.81
C GLN A 202 3.86 -27.71 43.63
N PRO A 203 2.98 -26.80 43.19
CA PRO A 203 3.29 -25.38 43.03
C PRO A 203 3.77 -24.72 44.34
N VAL A 204 4.71 -23.77 44.23
CA VAL A 204 5.28 -23.08 45.40
C VAL A 204 4.25 -22.15 46.04
N MET A 205 3.70 -22.56 47.19
CA MET A 205 2.62 -21.87 47.89
C MET A 205 2.96 -20.42 48.27
N LYS A 206 4.22 -20.10 48.59
CA LYS A 206 4.67 -18.72 48.89
C LYS A 206 4.22 -17.72 47.83
N HIS A 207 4.43 -18.03 46.55
CA HIS A 207 4.07 -17.12 45.45
C HIS A 207 2.55 -17.06 45.22
N ARG A 208 1.83 -18.14 45.49
CA ARG A 208 0.37 -18.20 45.37
C ARG A 208 -0.33 -17.37 46.44
N MET A 209 0.10 -17.50 47.70
CA MET A 209 -0.43 -16.69 48.80
C MET A 209 -0.14 -15.20 48.59
N GLN A 210 1.08 -14.84 48.13
CA GLN A 210 1.39 -13.46 47.75
C GLN A 210 0.43 -12.90 46.71
N HIS A 211 0.11 -13.66 45.66
CA HIS A 211 -0.83 -13.22 44.64
C HIS A 211 -2.27 -13.05 45.18
N LEU A 212 -2.74 -13.97 46.02
CA LEU A 212 -4.07 -13.90 46.63
C LEU A 212 -4.22 -12.69 47.58
N LEU A 213 -3.19 -12.43 48.39
CA LEU A 213 -3.15 -11.23 49.25
C LEU A 213 -3.12 -9.95 48.41
N GLU A 214 -2.34 -9.93 47.33
CA GLU A 214 -2.25 -8.79 46.42
C GLU A 214 -3.55 -8.54 45.63
N THR A 215 -4.35 -9.58 45.33
CA THR A 215 -5.70 -9.40 44.77
C THR A 215 -6.69 -8.85 45.79
N LEU A 216 -6.67 -9.36 47.02
CA LEU A 216 -7.55 -8.88 48.11
C LEU A 216 -7.23 -7.45 48.59
N GLN A 217 -6.09 -6.89 48.20
CA GLN A 217 -5.69 -5.50 48.49
C GLN A 217 -6.02 -4.53 47.34
N ARG A 218 -6.59 -5.01 46.23
CA ARG A 218 -6.95 -4.22 45.04
C ARG A 218 -8.46 -4.15 44.80
N GLU A 219 -9.22 -4.94 45.56
CA GLU A 219 -10.68 -4.88 45.70
C GLU A 219 -11.04 -3.99 46.90
#